data_AF-G2I678-F1
#
_entry.id   AF-G2I678-F1
#
_cell.length_a   1.000
_cell.length_b   1.000
_cell.length_c   1.000
_cell.angle_alpha   90.00
_cell.angle_beta   90.00
_cell.angle_gamma   90.00
#
_symmetry.space_group_name_H-M   'P 1'
#
loop_
_entity.id
_entity.type
_entity.pdbx_description
1 polymer ?
#
loop_
_entity_poly.entity_id
_entity_poly.type
_entity_poly.pdbx_seq_one_letter_code
_entity_poly.pdbx_strand_id
1 'polypeptide(L)'
;MRYFARPCAYALDTKWKLFLFCGYENCIPQNCRRMPWTAQFAAAVFRLNSALISFLDPGARIPLHNGVTKMLLTCHLVLQVRQDDKDCWIRMDDQILCW
;
A
#
# COMPACT_ATOMS: atom_id res chain seq x y z
N MET A 1 6.47 -16.82 -4.89
CA MET A 1 6.53 -15.67 -5.83
C MET A 1 7.39 -14.59 -5.18
N ARG A 2 8.60 -14.30 -5.69
CA ARG A 2 9.45 -13.23 -5.12
C ARG A 2 8.90 -11.89 -5.58
N TYR A 3 8.20 -11.17 -4.70
CA TYR A 3 7.71 -9.84 -5.00
C TYR A 3 8.90 -8.90 -5.21
N PHE A 4 8.97 -8.22 -6.36
CA PHE A 4 9.91 -7.11 -6.60
C PHE A 4 9.50 -5.84 -5.85
N ALA A 5 9.03 -6.01 -4.61
CA ALA A 5 8.64 -4.93 -3.74
C ALA A 5 9.90 -4.42 -3.03
N ARG A 6 10.05 -3.10 -2.97
CA ARG A 6 11.20 -2.47 -2.30
C ARG A 6 10.83 -2.19 -0.84
N PRO A 7 11.78 -2.33 0.10
CA PRO A 7 11.58 -1.85 1.46
C PRO A 7 11.11 -0.39 1.44
N CYS A 8 10.12 -0.07 2.27
CA CYS A 8 9.67 1.30 2.44
C CYS A 8 10.74 2.10 3.18
N ALA A 9 11.09 3.29 2.67
CA ALA A 9 12.10 4.15 3.28
C ALA A 9 11.69 4.68 4.67
N TYR A 10 10.39 4.64 4.99
CA TYR A 10 9.84 5.08 6.27
C TYR A 10 9.62 3.94 7.27
N ALA A 11 9.93 2.69 6.88
CA ALA A 11 9.80 1.55 7.77
C ALA A 11 10.98 1.52 8.76
N LEU A 12 10.69 1.11 10.00
CA LEU A 12 11.72 0.87 11.02
C LEU A 12 12.57 -0.37 10.71
N ASP A 13 12.06 -1.24 9.83
CA ASP A 13 12.69 -2.49 9.40
C ASP A 13 12.41 -2.75 7.90
N THR A 14 12.81 -3.93 7.40
CA THR A 14 12.58 -4.32 6.00
C THR A 14 11.28 -5.07 5.76
N LYS A 15 10.39 -5.15 6.76
CA LYS A 15 9.15 -5.95 6.72
C LYS A 15 8.00 -5.25 6.02
N TRP A 16 8.10 -3.94 5.80
CA TRP A 16 7.15 -3.20 4.97
C TRP A 16 7.74 -2.96 3.58
N LYS A 17 7.12 -3.53 2.56
CA LYS A 17 7.57 -3.42 1.17
C LYS A 17 6.47 -2.88 0.28
N LEU A 18 6.85 -2.07 -0.71
CA LEU A 18 5.93 -1.42 -1.63
C LEU A 18 6.22 -1.85 -3.08
N PHE A 19 5.15 -2.10 -3.85
CA PHE A 19 5.21 -2.28 -5.30
C PHE A 19 4.38 -1.18 -5.97
N LEU A 20 5.05 -0.15 -6.48
CA LEU A 20 4.42 1.06 -7.01
C LEU A 20 4.04 0.90 -8.49
N PHE A 21 2.79 1.20 -8.84
CA PHE A 21 2.32 1.27 -10.23
C PHE A 21 2.39 2.70 -10.75
N CYS A 22 1.92 3.65 -9.95
CA CYS A 22 1.82 5.05 -10.29
C CYS A 22 2.10 5.89 -9.05
N GLY A 23 2.87 6.97 -9.19
CA GLY A 23 3.08 7.97 -8.16
C GLY A 23 3.02 9.36 -8.76
N TYR A 24 2.21 10.25 -8.17
CA TYR A 24 1.95 11.59 -8.71
C TYR A 24 1.61 11.56 -10.20
N GLU A 25 0.65 10.71 -10.59
CA GLU A 25 0.17 10.51 -11.97
C GLU A 25 1.20 9.91 -12.95
N ASN A 26 2.44 9.67 -12.51
CA ASN A 26 3.48 9.05 -13.30
C ASN A 26 3.48 7.53 -13.11
N CYS A 27 3.13 6.80 -14.14
CA CYS A 27 3.16 5.33 -14.15
C CYS A 27 4.58 4.79 -14.29
N ILE A 28 4.86 3.64 -13.66
CA ILE A 28 6.10 2.87 -13.82
C ILE A 28 5.83 1.75 -14.83
N PRO A 29 6.22 1.90 -16.11
CA PRO A 29 5.78 1.00 -17.18
C PRO A 29 6.18 -0.46 -16.94
N GLN A 30 7.35 -0.69 -16.34
CA GLN A 30 7.84 -2.03 -16.01
C GLN A 30 6.95 -2.74 -15.00
N ASN A 31 6.41 -2.02 -14.02
CA ASN A 31 5.54 -2.60 -13.00
C ASN A 31 4.13 -2.81 -13.53
N CYS A 32 3.61 -1.89 -14.35
CA CYS A 32 2.32 -2.06 -15.03
C CYS A 32 2.32 -3.30 -15.93
N ARG A 33 3.42 -3.57 -16.65
CA ARG A 33 3.54 -4.80 -17.47
C ARG A 33 3.57 -6.09 -16.65
N ARG A 34 4.07 -6.04 -15.41
CA ARG A 34 4.16 -7.22 -14.52
C ARG A 34 2.80 -7.64 -13.95
N MET A 35 1.91 -6.68 -13.70
CA MET A 35 0.55 -6.94 -13.19
C MET A 35 -0.46 -6.09 -14.00
N PRO A 36 -0.73 -6.48 -15.26
CA PRO A 36 -1.49 -5.65 -16.20
C PRO A 36 -2.94 -5.42 -15.77
N TRP A 37 -3.59 -6.43 -15.17
CA TRP A 37 -4.97 -6.29 -14.70
C TRP A 37 -5.09 -5.34 -13.50
N THR A 38 -4.16 -5.41 -12.55
CA THR A 38 -4.11 -4.46 -11.43
C THR A 38 -3.84 -3.05 -11.91
N ALA A 39 -2.93 -2.88 -12.87
CA ALA A 39 -2.64 -1.58 -13.46
C ALA A 39 -3.86 -1.01 -14.20
N GLN A 40 -4.59 -1.83 -14.94
CA GLN A 40 -5.83 -1.43 -15.62
C GLN A 40 -6.92 -1.03 -14.62
N PHE A 41 -7.10 -1.80 -13.54
CA PHE A 41 -8.03 -1.46 -12.46
C PHE A 41 -7.68 -0.10 -11.83
N ALA A 42 -6.40 0.12 -11.51
CA ALA A 42 -5.94 1.39 -10.96
C ALA A 42 -6.19 2.55 -11.93
N ALA A 43 -5.88 2.37 -13.23
CA ALA A 43 -6.08 3.40 -14.24
C ALA A 43 -7.55 3.80 -14.46
N ALA A 44 -8.52 2.96 -14.05
CA ALA A 44 -9.93 3.28 -14.12
C ALA A 44 -10.40 4.22 -12.98
N VAL A 45 -9.59 4.42 -11.94
CA VAL A 45 -9.92 5.30 -10.81
C VAL A 45 -9.73 6.76 -11.22
N PHE A 46 -10.81 7.53 -11.21
CA PHE A 46 -10.78 8.95 -11.57
C PHE A 46 -9.91 9.75 -10.57
N ARG A 47 -9.00 10.59 -11.12
CA ARG A 47 -8.08 11.45 -10.35
C ARG A 47 -7.19 10.68 -9.37
N LEU A 48 -6.80 9.47 -9.74
CA LEU A 48 -5.84 8.69 -8.98
C LEU A 48 -4.48 9.41 -8.93
N ASN A 49 -4.06 9.80 -7.72
CA ASN A 49 -2.74 10.39 -7.52
C ASN A 49 -1.63 9.33 -7.54
N SER A 50 -1.83 8.23 -6.79
CA SER A 50 -0.83 7.18 -6.61
C SER A 50 -1.52 5.82 -6.41
N ALA A 51 -0.91 4.73 -6.90
CA ALA A 51 -1.36 3.36 -6.65
C ALA A 51 -0.18 2.41 -6.46
N LEU A 52 -0.27 1.57 -5.44
CA LEU A 52 0.73 0.56 -5.08
C LEU A 52 0.08 -0.67 -4.43
N ILE A 53 0.81 -1.78 -4.37
CA ILE A 53 0.54 -2.86 -3.42
C ILE A 53 1.47 -2.71 -2.23
N SER A 54 0.88 -2.75 -1.03
CA SER A 54 1.60 -2.70 0.25
C SER A 54 1.70 -4.11 0.82
N PHE A 55 2.92 -4.57 1.10
CA PHE A 55 3.21 -5.86 1.71
C PHE A 55 3.73 -5.64 3.12
N LEU A 56 3.07 -6.25 4.10
CA LEU A 56 3.45 -6.22 5.50
C LEU A 56 3.77 -7.65 5.94
N ASP A 57 5.05 -7.93 6.20
CA ASP A 57 5.47 -9.21 6.78
C ASP A 57 5.08 -9.28 8.27
N PRO A 58 4.95 -10.47 8.87
CA PRO A 58 4.57 -10.61 10.27
C PRO A 58 5.42 -9.80 11.24
N GLY A 59 4.73 -9.05 12.11
CA GLY A 59 5.35 -8.14 13.07
C GLY A 59 5.96 -6.88 12.45
N ALA A 60 5.58 -6.52 11.21
CA ALA A 60 5.87 -5.19 10.67
C ALA A 60 5.19 -4.13 11.53
N ARG A 61 5.92 -3.05 11.87
CA ARG A 61 5.38 -1.92 12.61
C ARG A 61 5.67 -0.63 11.87
N ILE A 62 4.62 0.04 11.44
CA ILE A 62 4.71 1.39 10.88
C ILE A 62 4.61 2.39 12.05
N PRO A 63 5.56 3.33 12.22
CA PRO A 63 5.46 4.38 13.23
C PRO A 63 4.20 5.22 13.08
N LEU A 64 3.79 5.89 14.16
CA LEU A 64 2.78 6.93 14.07
C LEU A 64 3.31 8.06 13.19
N HIS A 65 2.54 8.42 12.17
CA HIS A 65 2.90 9.45 11.22
C HIS A 65 1.63 10.08 10.65
N ASN A 66 1.80 11.25 10.04
CA ASN A 66 0.76 11.90 9.26
C ASN A 66 1.13 11.81 7.78
N GLY A 67 0.10 11.80 6.93
CA GLY A 67 0.30 12.04 5.50
C GLY A 67 0.88 13.44 5.26
N VAL A 68 1.50 13.63 4.10
CA VAL A 68 2.12 14.91 3.72
C VAL A 68 1.10 16.02 3.45
N THR A 69 -0.17 15.68 3.22
CA THR A 69 -1.25 16.61 2.90
C THR A 69 -2.62 16.06 3.29
N LYS A 70 -3.59 16.94 3.54
CA LYS A 70 -5.02 16.61 3.71
C LYS A 70 -5.81 16.56 2.39
N MET A 71 -5.18 16.88 1.26
CA MET A 71 -5.83 16.92 -0.05
C MET A 71 -6.02 15.54 -0.69
N LEU A 72 -5.41 14.50 -0.13
CA LEU A 72 -5.44 13.14 -0.65
C LEU A 72 -6.14 12.21 0.33
N LEU A 73 -7.01 11.34 -0.19
CA LEU A 73 -7.60 10.25 0.55
C LEU A 73 -6.90 8.94 0.17
N THR A 74 -6.33 8.25 1.15
CA THR A 74 -5.75 6.92 0.97
C THR A 74 -6.82 5.86 1.22
N CYS A 75 -7.08 5.02 0.22
CA CYS A 75 -8.00 3.89 0.34
C CYS A 75 -7.21 2.57 0.38
N HIS A 76 -7.62 1.63 1.22
CA HIS A 76 -7.02 0.30 1.30
C HIS A 76 -8.00 -0.75 0.75
N LEU A 77 -7.53 -1.55 -0.21
CA LEU A 77 -8.21 -2.75 -0.67
C LEU A 77 -7.43 -3.97 -0.18
N VAL A 78 -8.09 -4.80 0.63
CA VAL A 78 -7.48 -6.01 1.19
C VAL A 78 -7.39 -7.08 0.11
N LEU A 79 -6.17 -7.54 -0.18
CA LEU A 79 -5.95 -8.64 -1.13
C LEU A 79 -5.79 -9.98 -0.41
N GLN A 80 -5.08 -9.97 0.72
CA GLN A 80 -4.85 -11.13 1.55
C GLN A 80 -4.53 -10.68 2.97
N VAL A 81 -5.26 -11.24 3.94
CA VAL A 81 -5.02 -11.09 5.38
C VAL A 81 -4.99 -12.48 6.01
N ARG A 82 -4.36 -12.62 7.18
CA ARG A 82 -4.43 -13.88 7.95
C ARG A 82 -5.85 -14.05 8.50
N GLN A 83 -6.20 -15.29 8.83
CA GLN A 83 -7.55 -15.68 9.22
C GLN A 83 -8.04 -15.02 10.53
N ASP A 84 -7.13 -14.55 11.37
CA ASP A 84 -7.43 -13.66 12.49
C ASP A 84 -7.08 -12.22 12.07
N ASP A 85 -8.12 -11.45 11.75
CA ASP A 85 -8.03 -10.06 11.30
C ASP A 85 -7.51 -9.12 12.40
N LYS A 86 -7.58 -9.53 13.67
CA LYS A 86 -7.15 -8.73 14.83
C LYS A 86 -5.66 -8.49 14.89
N ASP A 87 -4.86 -9.30 14.20
CA ASP A 87 -3.41 -9.11 14.10
C ASP A 87 -3.03 -8.09 13.00
N CYS A 88 -3.98 -7.70 12.14
CA CYS A 88 -3.76 -6.82 11.00
C CYS A 88 -4.69 -5.60 11.11
N TRP A 89 -4.19 -4.54 11.72
CA TRP A 89 -4.97 -3.35 12.02
C TRP A 89 -4.26 -2.05 11.65
N ILE A 90 -5.06 -1.01 11.46
CA ILE A 90 -4.64 0.39 11.41
C ILE A 90 -5.26 1.15 12.57
N ARG A 91 -4.48 2.05 13.16
CA ARG A 91 -4.99 3.03 14.11
C ARG A 91 -5.07 4.39 13.44
N MET A 92 -6.25 4.97 13.43
CA MET A 92 -6.53 6.33 12.98
C MET A 92 -7.06 7.10 14.19
N ASP A 93 -6.27 8.06 14.69
CA ASP A 93 -6.54 8.77 15.94
C ASP A 93 -6.79 7.80 17.12
N ASP A 94 -8.01 7.78 17.64
CA ASP A 94 -8.48 6.94 18.74
C ASP A 94 -9.17 5.64 18.27
N GLN A 95 -9.31 5.43 16.96
CA GLN A 95 -9.99 4.28 16.39
C GLN A 95 -8.99 3.23 15.90
N ILE A 96 -9.28 1.96 16.18
CA ILE A 96 -8.59 0.81 15.61
C ILE A 96 -9.54 0.12 14.64
N LEU A 97 -9.07 -0.09 13.42
CA LEU A 97 -9.80 -0.78 12.36
C LEU A 97 -8.97 -1.98 11.90
N CYS A 98 -9.63 -3.13 11.72
CA CYS A 98 -9.00 -4.32 11.14
C CYS A 98 -9.28 -4.40 9.63
N TRP A 99 -8.39 -5.07 8.91
CA TRP A 99 -8.56 -5.41 7.49
C TRP A 99 -9.05 -6.84 7.30
#